data_AF-A0A6P9EEV6-F1
#
_entry.id   AF-A0A6P9EEV6-F1
#
_cell.length_a   1.000
_cell.length_b   1.000
_cell.length_c   1.000
_cell.angle_alpha   90.00
_cell.angle_beta   90.00
_cell.angle_gamma   90.00
#
_symmetry.space_group_name_H-M   'P 1'
#
loop_
_entity.id
_entity.type
_entity.pdbx_description
1 polymer ?
#
loop_
_entity_poly.entity_id
_entity_poly.type
_entity_poly.pdbx_seq_one_letter_code
_entity_poly.pdbx_strand_id
1 'polypeptide(L)'
;MLPKRKVLPVMIDVGTNTEKLLKDPLYLGLQEHRLDGDEYVAVIDEFMNAVFTRWPNVIVQFLLVGCALYFLFILFSAIFFNYMKSFPASIVRRK
;
A
#
# COMPACT_ATOMS: atom_id res chain seq x y z
N MET A 1 -11.44 16.87 7.72
CA MET A 1 -10.85 15.89 8.66
C MET A 1 -11.61 14.58 8.52
N LEU A 2 -10.94 13.48 8.16
CA LEU A 2 -11.60 12.19 7.94
C LEU A 2 -11.99 11.55 9.28
N PRO A 3 -13.19 10.93 9.40
CA PRO A 3 -13.57 10.24 10.62
C PRO A 3 -12.65 9.03 10.84
N LYS A 4 -11.99 8.96 12.01
CA LYS A 4 -10.96 7.94 12.36
C LYS A 4 -11.41 6.48 12.14
N ARG A 5 -12.73 6.21 12.21
CA ARG A 5 -13.31 4.87 12.06
C ARG A 5 -13.40 4.36 10.60
N LYS A 6 -12.99 5.17 9.61
CA LYS A 6 -13.05 4.83 8.18
C LYS A 6 -11.68 4.72 7.54
N VAL A 7 -10.64 4.54 8.36
CA VAL A 7 -9.24 4.46 7.96
C VAL A 7 -8.68 3.12 8.45
N LEU A 8 -8.08 2.34 7.57
CA LEU A 8 -7.25 1.20 7.95
C LEU A 8 -5.81 1.45 7.47
N PRO A 9 -4.85 1.66 8.39
CA PRO A 9 -3.44 1.69 8.03
C PRO A 9 -2.96 0.26 7.79
N VAL A 10 -2.37 0.01 6.62
CA VAL A 10 -1.72 -1.27 6.30
C VAL A 10 -0.25 -1.03 5.99
N MET A 11 0.58 -1.95 6.48
CA MET A 11 2.01 -2.03 6.26
C MET A 11 2.28 -3.32 5.48
N ILE A 12 2.81 -3.19 4.26
CA ILE A 12 3.27 -4.34 3.47
C ILE A 12 4.78 -4.41 3.64
N ASP A 13 5.23 -5.47 4.31
CA ASP A 13 6.65 -5.76 4.48
C ASP A 13 7.10 -6.70 3.36
N VAL A 14 7.94 -6.18 2.46
CA VAL A 14 8.55 -6.91 1.34
C VAL A 14 10.05 -7.10 1.55
N GLY A 15 10.53 -6.90 2.78
CA GLY A 15 11.94 -6.92 3.11
C GLY A 15 12.62 -5.56 3.06
N THR A 16 13.88 -5.56 3.47
CA THR A 16 14.71 -4.37 3.68
C THR A 16 16.10 -4.55 3.10
N ASN A 17 16.61 -3.50 2.44
CA ASN A 17 18.00 -3.47 1.97
C ASN A 17 18.96 -2.89 3.04
N THR A 18 18.47 -2.70 4.26
CA THR A 18 19.28 -2.15 5.34
C THR A 18 19.98 -3.28 6.09
N GLU A 19 21.27 -3.48 5.80
CA GLU A 19 22.15 -4.49 6.41
C GLU A 19 22.12 -4.54 7.94
N LYS A 20 21.95 -3.38 8.59
CA LYS A 20 21.85 -3.31 10.05
C LYS A 20 20.60 -4.00 10.57
N LEU A 21 19.47 -3.89 9.87
CA LEU A 21 18.19 -4.50 10.25
C LEU A 21 18.17 -6.00 9.96
N LEU A 22 18.81 -6.43 8.88
CA LEU A 22 18.96 -7.85 8.54
C LEU A 22 19.75 -8.63 9.60
N LYS A 23 20.70 -7.96 10.27
CA LYS A 23 21.56 -8.55 11.30
C LYS A 23 21.06 -8.29 12.72
N ASP A 24 19.98 -7.54 12.88
CA ASP A 24 19.45 -7.21 14.20
C ASP A 24 18.46 -8.29 14.65
N PRO A 25 18.80 -9.11 15.67
CA PRO A 25 17.91 -10.17 16.17
C PRO A 25 16.63 -9.63 16.81
N LEU A 26 16.53 -8.33 17.08
CA LEU A 26 15.33 -7.68 17.60
C LEU A 26 14.46 -7.04 16.50
N TYR A 27 14.88 -7.13 15.23
CA TYR A 27 14.06 -6.63 14.13
C TYR A 27 12.81 -7.49 13.96
N LEU A 28 11.64 -6.85 14.05
CA LEU A 28 10.33 -7.52 13.96
C LEU A 28 9.84 -7.71 12.52
N GLY A 29 10.49 -7.05 11.55
CA GLY A 29 10.15 -7.17 10.13
C GLY A 29 10.85 -8.34 9.46
N LEU A 30 10.62 -8.47 8.16
CA LEU A 30 11.23 -9.51 7.34
C LEU A 30 12.74 -9.28 7.21
N GLN A 31 13.53 -10.22 7.74
CA GLN A 31 15.00 -10.21 7.65
C GLN A 31 15.51 -10.74 6.30
N GLU A 32 14.89 -10.28 5.21
CA GLU A 32 15.28 -10.62 3.85
C GLU A 32 15.49 -9.34 3.05
N HIS A 33 16.33 -9.42 2.01
CA HIS A 33 16.48 -8.34 1.05
C HIS A 33 15.14 -8.04 0.39
N ARG A 34 14.95 -6.78 0.00
CA ARG A 34 13.71 -6.35 -0.62
C ARG A 34 13.44 -7.17 -1.88
N LEU A 35 12.19 -7.62 -2.04
CA LEU A 35 11.68 -8.09 -3.33
C LEU A 35 11.73 -6.96 -4.36
N ASP A 36 12.27 -7.26 -5.54
CA ASP A 36 12.36 -6.34 -6.67
C ASP A 36 11.65 -6.91 -7.90
N GLY A 37 11.34 -6.04 -8.86
CA GLY A 37 10.77 -6.46 -10.15
C GLY A 37 9.40 -7.15 -10.03
N ASP A 38 9.27 -8.30 -10.68
CA ASP A 38 7.99 -9.00 -10.85
C ASP A 38 7.44 -9.58 -9.54
N GLU A 39 8.31 -10.02 -8.63
CA GLU A 39 7.89 -10.59 -7.34
C GLU A 39 7.24 -9.53 -6.46
N TYR A 40 7.83 -8.33 -6.44
CA TYR A 40 7.24 -7.18 -5.77
C TYR A 40 5.86 -6.83 -6.35
N VAL A 41 5.76 -6.78 -7.68
CA VAL A 41 4.52 -6.45 -8.38
C VAL A 41 3.44 -7.50 -8.08
N ALA A 42 3.79 -8.79 -8.05
CA ALA A 42 2.85 -9.87 -7.75
C ALA A 42 2.22 -9.73 -6.36
N VAL A 43 3.02 -9.40 -5.33
CA VAL A 43 2.51 -9.18 -3.97
C VAL A 43 1.53 -8.01 -3.92
N ILE A 44 1.86 -6.91 -4.61
CA ILE A 44 0.98 -5.74 -4.65
C ILE A 44 -0.31 -6.05 -5.41
N ASP A 45 -0.24 -6.79 -6.52
CA ASP A 45 -1.41 -7.15 -7.32
C ASP A 45 -2.39 -8.05 -6.53
N GLU A 46 -1.86 -9.08 -5.85
CA GLU A 46 -2.64 -9.95 -4.96
C GLU A 46 -3.34 -9.12 -3.87
N PHE A 47 -2.59 -8.23 -3.22
CA PHE A 47 -3.12 -7.38 -2.17
C PHE A 47 -4.23 -6.46 -2.67
N MET A 48 -4.01 -5.80 -3.82
CA MET A 48 -5.00 -4.91 -4.43
C MET A 48 -6.27 -5.68 -4.80
N ASN A 49 -6.13 -6.88 -5.37
CA ASN A 49 -7.27 -7.73 -5.70
C ASN A 49 -8.08 -8.11 -4.45
N ALA A 50 -7.41 -8.51 -3.37
CA ALA A 50 -8.07 -8.82 -2.09
C ALA A 50 -8.81 -7.60 -1.51
N VAL A 51 -8.19 -6.42 -1.56
CA VAL A 51 -8.76 -5.17 -1.06
C VAL A 51 -10.00 -4.75 -1.84
N PHE A 52 -9.96 -4.77 -3.18
CA PHE A 52 -11.12 -4.41 -4.01
C PHE A 52 -12.23 -5.45 -3.97
N THR A 53 -11.89 -6.73 -3.79
CA THR A 53 -12.89 -7.79 -3.57
C THR A 53 -13.63 -7.57 -2.26
N ARG A 54 -12.91 -7.20 -1.18
CA ARG A 54 -13.53 -6.95 0.13
C ARG A 54 -14.29 -5.62 0.19
N TRP A 55 -13.75 -4.59 -0.45
CA TRP A 55 -14.24 -3.21 -0.41
C TRP A 55 -14.16 -2.57 -1.80
N PRO A 56 -15.18 -2.71 -2.65
CA PRO A 56 -15.11 -2.28 -4.05
C PRO A 56 -15.01 -0.76 -4.25
N ASN A 57 -15.40 0.04 -3.25
CA ASN A 57 -15.38 1.51 -3.29
C ASN A 57 -14.28 2.13 -2.42
N VAL A 58 -13.25 1.35 -2.09
CA VAL A 58 -12.12 1.81 -1.29
C VAL A 58 -11.23 2.76 -2.08
N ILE A 59 -10.74 3.79 -1.42
CA ILE A 59 -9.65 4.61 -1.93
C ILE A 59 -8.36 4.10 -1.32
N VAL A 60 -7.39 3.82 -2.18
CA VAL A 60 -6.07 3.33 -1.82
C VAL A 60 -5.07 4.46 -2.02
N GLN A 61 -4.46 4.94 -0.93
CA GLN A 61 -3.39 5.93 -0.99
C GLN A 61 -2.03 5.28 -0.65
N PHE A 62 -1.07 5.39 -1.56
CA PHE A 62 0.30 4.96 -1.33
C PHE A 62 1.10 6.10 -0.68
N LEU A 63 1.65 5.88 0.50
CA LEU A 63 2.64 6.77 1.11
C LEU A 63 3.98 6.06 1.16
N LEU A 64 4.96 6.59 0.42
CA LEU A 64 6.35 6.17 0.46
C LEU A 64 7.02 6.79 1.68
N VAL A 65 7.34 5.99 2.69
CA VAL A 65 8.26 6.37 3.76
C VAL A 65 9.56 5.59 3.54
N GLY A 66 10.70 6.26 3.75
CA GLY A 66 12.03 5.90 3.23
C GLY A 66 12.31 4.40 3.08
N CYS A 67 12.68 4.01 1.85
CA CYS A 67 13.25 2.72 1.47
C CYS A 67 12.62 1.44 2.05
N ALA A 68 11.44 1.46 2.64
CA ALA A 68 10.57 0.34 2.99
C ALA A 68 9.32 1.00 3.57
N LEU A 69 8.14 0.53 3.20
CA LEU A 69 6.83 0.93 3.72
C LEU A 69 5.99 1.74 2.74
N TYR A 70 5.04 1.05 2.14
CA TYR A 70 3.82 1.66 1.64
C TYR A 70 2.82 1.66 2.79
N PHE A 71 2.57 2.82 3.38
CA PHE A 71 1.42 2.97 4.25
C PHE A 71 0.20 3.15 3.36
N LEU A 72 -0.69 2.16 3.39
CA LEU A 72 -1.98 2.26 2.74
C LEU A 72 -2.99 2.87 3.70
N PHE A 73 -3.59 4.00 3.33
CA PHE A 73 -4.80 4.51 3.97
C PHE A 73 -6.02 4.08 3.15
N ILE A 74 -6.77 3.10 3.67
CA ILE A 74 -8.07 2.69 3.12
C ILE A 74 -9.12 3.71 3.56
N LEU A 75 -9.63 4.54 2.64
CA LEU A 75 -10.70 5.50 2.93
C LEU A 75 -12.04 5.06 2.32
N PHE A 76 -13.08 5.02 3.16
CA PHE A 76 -14.45 4.60 2.79
C PHE A 76 -15.40 5.73 2.35
N SER A 77 -14.91 6.84 1.82
CA SER A 77 -15.78 8.01 1.59
C SER A 77 -16.19 8.21 0.13
N ALA A 78 -17.49 8.08 -0.14
CA ALA A 78 -18.17 8.48 -1.37
C ALA A 78 -17.92 9.95 -1.79
N ILE A 79 -17.40 10.78 -0.87
CA ILE A 79 -17.19 12.22 -1.09
C ILE A 79 -15.97 12.50 -1.98
N PHE A 80 -14.94 11.62 -1.99
CA PHE A 80 -13.74 11.85 -2.80
C PHE A 80 -13.93 11.50 -4.29
N PHE A 81 -14.96 10.72 -4.63
CA PHE A 81 -15.29 10.37 -6.02
C PHE A 81 -15.60 11.61 -6.87
N ASN A 82 -16.22 12.65 -6.30
CA ASN A 82 -16.46 13.91 -7.01
C ASN A 82 -15.20 14.77 -7.17
N TYR A 83 -14.19 14.61 -6.32
CA TYR A 83 -12.94 15.37 -6.40
C TYR A 83 -11.94 14.74 -7.40
N MET A 84 -11.96 13.41 -7.54
CA MET A 84 -11.11 12.66 -8.48
C MET A 84 -11.55 12.75 -9.94
N LYS A 85 -12.80 13.15 -10.24
CA LYS A 85 -13.24 13.41 -11.64
C LYS A 85 -12.50 14.56 -12.32
N SER A 86 -11.79 15.40 -11.56
CA SER A 86 -10.97 16.51 -12.09
C SER A 86 -9.49 16.16 -12.26
N PHE A 87 -9.04 14.96 -11.90
CA PHE A 87 -7.68 14.50 -12.14
C PHE A 87 -7.67 13.52 -13.33
N PRO A 88 -6.75 13.66 -14.30
CA PRO A 88 -6.69 12.77 -15.45
C PRO A 88 -6.46 11.32 -14.97
N ALA A 89 -7.38 10.45 -15.37
CA ALA A 89 -7.45 9.03 -15.01
C ALA A 89 -6.39 8.17 -15.74
N SER A 90 -5.10 8.52 -15.60
CA SER A 90 -3.97 7.78 -16.19
C SER A 90 -3.17 6.96 -15.18
N ILE A 91 -3.54 6.99 -13.90
CA ILE A 91 -2.94 6.18 -12.83
C ILE A 91 -4.04 5.23 -12.32
N VAL A 92 -3.84 3.92 -12.50
CA VAL A 92 -4.77 2.82 -12.17
C VAL A 92 -5.88 2.54 -13.20
N ARG A 93 -5.53 2.50 -14.50
CA ARG A 93 -6.11 1.52 -15.44
C ARG A 93 -5.07 1.09 -16.46
N ARG A 94 -4.54 -0.13 -16.32
CA ARG A 94 -4.16 -0.95 -17.47
C ARG A 94 -5.02 -2.22 -17.42
N LYS A 95 -5.89 -2.30 -18.44
CA LYS A 95 -6.90 -3.30 -18.79
C LYS A 95 -8.11 -3.41 -17.87
#